data_AF-A0A7W6GMF2-F1
#
_entry.id   AF-A0A7W6GMF2-F1
#
_cell.length_a   1.000
_cell.length_b   1.000
_cell.length_c   1.000
_cell.angle_alpha   90.00
_cell.angle_beta   90.00
_cell.angle_gamma   90.00
#
_symmetry.space_group_name_H-M   'P 1'
#
loop_
_entity.id
_entity.type
_entity.pdbx_description
1 polymer ?
#
loop_
_entity_poly.entity_id
_entity_poly.type
_entity_poly.pdbx_seq_one_letter_code
_entity_poly.pdbx_strand_id
1 'polypeptide(L)'
;MYEYAVAWEWIALAVRWLHVVTAIAWIGSSFYFIALDLGLVNRPHLPPGAYGEEWQVHGGGFYHIQKYLVAPATMPEHLTWFKWESYATWLSGFAMLCLVYYGGAELFLIDRQVLDVSALTAIAISLASLALGWILYDLLCKSPLGRNTWGLMILLYILLVAMAWGYTQVFTGRAAFLHLGAFTATIMSANVFFIIIPNQKIVVADLIAGRTPDPRYGVIAKQRSLHNNYLTLPVIFFMLSNHYPLAFATAFNWIIAALVFLMGVTIRHWFNTTHARKGRPTWTWLATTILFILIIWLSTVPKVLTGETAGAAPAPVFQKFASDAHFPAVRDVVSSRCSMCHAAEPVWEGLHAAPRDVVLDSDAAIARHAREIYLQAARSHAMPPGNLTGVTPDERQLLTAWYESAVSQGDAR
;
A
#
# COMPACT_ATOMS: atom_id res chain seq x y z
N MET A 1 18.63 -24.59 -0.95
CA MET A 1 17.23 -24.19 -0.66
C MET A 1 17.06 -23.36 0.63
N TYR A 2 17.79 -23.64 1.71
CA TYR A 2 17.81 -22.81 2.96
C TYR A 2 18.37 -21.40 2.73
N GLU A 3 19.46 -21.30 1.96
CA GLU A 3 20.01 -20.01 1.50
C GLU A 3 18.99 -19.20 0.70
N TYR A 4 18.08 -19.87 -0.02
CA TYR A 4 17.01 -19.20 -0.76
C TYR A 4 15.99 -18.56 0.18
N ALA A 5 15.57 -19.22 1.27
CA ALA A 5 14.63 -18.62 2.23
C ALA A 5 15.22 -17.39 2.94
N VAL A 6 16.49 -17.48 3.35
CA VAL A 6 17.21 -16.37 3.99
C VAL A 6 17.48 -15.24 2.99
N ALA A 7 17.97 -15.56 1.79
CA ALA A 7 18.19 -14.57 0.73
C ALA A 7 16.87 -13.90 0.32
N TRP A 8 15.76 -14.64 0.24
CA TRP A 8 14.45 -14.09 -0.08
C TRP A 8 13.97 -13.09 0.96
N GLU A 9 14.14 -13.37 2.25
CA GLU A 9 13.82 -12.42 3.31
C GLU A 9 14.68 -11.16 3.23
N TRP A 10 15.99 -11.28 2.97
CA TRP A 10 16.86 -10.12 2.77
C TRP A 10 16.53 -9.32 1.52
N ILE A 11 16.19 -9.98 0.42
CA ILE A 11 15.74 -9.33 -0.83
C ILE A 11 14.40 -8.61 -0.57
N ALA A 12 13.43 -9.28 0.05
CA ALA A 12 12.14 -8.67 0.40
C ALA A 12 12.32 -7.48 1.35
N LEU A 13 13.24 -7.56 2.31
CA LEU A 13 13.58 -6.45 3.20
C LEU A 13 14.24 -5.30 2.43
N ALA A 14 15.23 -5.57 1.58
CA ALA A 14 15.93 -4.55 0.81
C ALA A 14 14.98 -3.81 -0.15
N VAL A 15 14.12 -4.54 -0.86
CA VAL A 15 13.13 -3.95 -1.77
C VAL A 15 12.05 -3.19 -0.98
N ARG A 16 11.61 -3.70 0.17
CA ARG A 16 10.67 -2.97 1.05
C ARG A 16 11.28 -1.68 1.57
N TRP A 17 12.54 -1.71 2.00
CA TRP A 17 13.24 -0.53 2.48
C TRP A 17 13.39 0.52 1.37
N LEU A 18 13.82 0.10 0.18
CA LEU A 18 13.87 0.95 -1.01
C LEU A 18 12.50 1.55 -1.34
N HIS A 19 11.44 0.72 -1.28
CA HIS A 19 10.08 1.18 -1.57
C HIS A 19 9.61 2.25 -0.58
N VAL A 20 9.84 2.06 0.71
CA VAL A 20 9.48 3.06 1.74
C VAL A 20 10.24 4.37 1.53
N VAL A 21 11.55 4.30 1.26
CA VAL A 21 12.37 5.50 1.02
C VAL A 21 11.87 6.27 -0.21
N THR A 22 11.64 5.57 -1.32
CA THR A 22 11.17 6.21 -2.56
C THR A 22 9.75 6.76 -2.41
N ALA A 23 8.86 6.04 -1.71
CA ALA A 23 7.51 6.51 -1.41
C ALA A 23 7.51 7.79 -0.56
N ILE A 24 8.37 7.87 0.46
CA ILE A 24 8.53 9.10 1.26
C ILE A 24 9.00 10.26 0.39
N ALA A 25 9.98 10.04 -0.49
CA ALA A 25 10.46 11.07 -1.42
C ALA A 25 9.35 11.55 -2.37
N TRP A 26 8.54 10.63 -2.92
CA TRP A 26 7.49 10.98 -3.86
C TRP A 26 6.29 11.67 -3.20
N ILE A 27 5.81 11.13 -2.08
CA ILE A 27 4.67 11.72 -1.37
C ILE A 27 5.06 13.06 -0.74
N GLY A 28 6.27 13.15 -0.16
CA GLY A 28 6.80 14.39 0.41
C GLY A 28 6.92 15.50 -0.64
N SER A 29 7.54 15.21 -1.78
CA SER A 29 7.62 16.17 -2.90
C SER A 29 6.24 16.54 -3.43
N SER A 30 5.33 15.58 -3.57
CA SER A 30 3.95 15.84 -4.02
C SER A 30 3.20 16.79 -3.07
N PHE A 31 3.27 16.57 -1.76
CA PHE A 31 2.65 17.46 -0.78
C PHE A 31 3.28 18.85 -0.78
N TYR A 32 4.61 18.92 -0.87
CA TYR A 32 5.33 20.18 -0.96
C TYR A 32 4.90 20.98 -2.20
N PHE A 33 4.93 20.38 -3.39
CA PHE A 33 4.59 21.10 -4.63
C PHE A 33 3.13 21.53 -4.67
N ILE A 34 2.20 20.74 -4.12
CA ILE A 34 0.79 21.16 -4.00
C ILE A 34 0.65 22.32 -3.01
N ALA A 35 1.34 22.28 -1.87
CA ALA A 35 1.30 23.38 -0.90
C ALA A 35 1.90 24.67 -1.50
N LEU A 36 3.03 24.55 -2.19
CA LEU A 36 3.66 25.64 -2.94
C LEU A 36 2.69 26.22 -3.98
N ASP A 37 2.14 25.39 -4.86
CA ASP A 37 1.23 25.81 -5.93
C ASP A 37 -0.01 26.54 -5.41
N LEU A 38 -0.56 26.09 -4.29
CA LEU A 38 -1.74 26.70 -3.67
C LEU A 38 -1.37 27.95 -2.86
N GLY A 39 -0.16 28.03 -2.33
CA GLY A 39 0.33 29.14 -1.52
C GLY A 39 0.76 30.38 -2.31
N LEU A 40 1.04 30.23 -3.61
CA LEU A 40 1.52 31.31 -4.49
C LEU A 40 0.67 32.58 -4.37
N VAL A 41 1.36 33.71 -4.24
CA VAL A 41 0.75 35.04 -4.14
C VAL A 41 1.09 35.84 -5.39
N ASN A 42 0.07 36.45 -5.99
CA ASN A 42 0.29 37.44 -7.05
C ASN A 42 0.62 38.80 -6.42
N ARG A 43 1.73 39.42 -6.80
CA ARG A 43 2.19 40.72 -6.29
C ARG A 43 2.45 41.70 -7.44
N PRO A 44 2.28 43.01 -7.24
CA PRO A 44 2.43 44.01 -8.32
C PRO A 44 3.82 44.05 -8.98
N HIS A 45 4.87 43.64 -8.27
CA HIS A 45 6.26 43.69 -8.74
C HIS A 45 6.73 42.38 -9.39
N LEU A 46 5.82 41.44 -9.67
CA LEU A 46 6.17 40.19 -10.30
C LEU A 46 6.73 40.42 -11.72
N PRO A 47 7.75 39.65 -12.13
CA PRO A 47 8.23 39.70 -13.51
C PRO A 47 7.10 39.43 -14.52
N PRO A 48 7.17 40.02 -15.73
CA PRO A 48 6.19 39.75 -16.78
C PRO A 48 6.01 38.24 -17.03
N GLY A 49 4.75 37.78 -17.01
CA GLY A 49 4.40 36.37 -17.24
C GLY A 49 4.46 35.46 -16.00
N ALA A 50 4.95 35.95 -14.85
CA ALA A 50 4.88 35.20 -13.60
C ALA A 50 3.43 35.14 -13.08
N TYR A 51 3.01 33.95 -12.66
CA TYR A 51 1.68 33.67 -12.09
C TYR A 51 1.59 34.11 -10.62
N GLY A 52 2.67 33.89 -9.89
CA GLY A 52 2.77 34.11 -8.46
C GLY A 52 4.14 33.77 -7.93
N GLU A 53 4.41 34.22 -6.72
CA GLU A 53 5.63 33.92 -5.96
C GLU A 53 5.32 33.33 -4.59
N GLU A 54 6.30 32.64 -4.02
CA GLU A 54 6.31 32.24 -2.62
C GLU A 54 7.71 32.42 -2.04
N TRP A 55 7.75 32.83 -0.77
CA TRP A 55 8.98 32.94 0.00
C TRP A 55 9.00 31.86 1.06
N GLN A 56 10.06 31.06 1.09
CA GLN A 56 10.18 29.94 2.01
C GLN A 56 11.50 29.99 2.75
N VAL A 57 11.50 29.53 4.00
CA VAL A 57 12.70 29.42 4.82
C VAL A 57 13.01 27.95 5.07
N HIS A 58 14.24 27.54 4.77
CA HIS A 58 14.72 26.19 5.08
C HIS A 58 16.25 26.19 5.13
N GLY A 59 16.83 25.32 5.97
CA GLY A 59 18.29 25.16 6.07
C GLY A 59 19.07 26.43 6.44
N GLY A 60 18.45 27.39 7.12
CA GLY A 60 19.06 28.67 7.49
C GLY A 60 19.07 29.74 6.38
N GLY A 61 18.44 29.49 5.22
CA GLY A 61 18.34 30.43 4.11
C GLY A 61 16.90 30.70 3.65
N PHE A 62 16.77 31.61 2.69
CA PHE A 62 15.49 32.00 2.08
C PHE A 62 15.46 31.58 0.60
N TYR A 63 14.38 30.93 0.20
CA TYR A 63 14.07 30.58 -1.18
C TYR A 63 13.01 31.54 -1.70
N HIS A 64 13.28 32.17 -2.84
CA HIS A 64 12.31 32.96 -3.59
C HIS A 64 11.92 32.20 -4.84
N ILE A 65 10.71 31.64 -4.85
CA ILE A 65 10.23 30.80 -5.92
C ILE A 65 9.17 31.56 -6.70
N GLN A 66 9.36 31.64 -8.02
CA GLN A 66 8.40 32.23 -8.94
C GLN A 66 7.89 31.16 -9.89
N LYS A 67 6.57 31.06 -10.04
CA LYS A 67 5.95 30.14 -10.99
C LYS A 67 5.49 30.90 -12.23
N TYR A 68 5.77 30.35 -13.39
CA TYR A 68 5.29 30.85 -14.68
C TYR A 68 4.31 29.84 -15.28
N LEU A 69 3.15 30.30 -15.80
CA LEU A 69 2.20 29.41 -16.51
C LEU A 69 2.61 29.15 -17.96
N VAL A 70 3.38 30.08 -18.52
CA VAL A 70 4.02 30.03 -19.84
C VAL A 70 5.53 30.23 -19.61
N ALA A 71 6.42 30.09 -20.60
CA ALA A 71 7.84 30.31 -20.33
C ALA A 71 8.14 31.67 -19.70
N PRO A 72 9.15 31.72 -18.81
CA PRO A 72 9.84 32.98 -18.56
C PRO A 72 10.54 33.49 -19.83
N ALA A 73 10.86 34.78 -19.86
CA ALA A 73 11.55 35.41 -20.99
C ALA A 73 12.91 34.75 -21.33
N THR A 74 13.56 34.15 -20.33
CA THR A 74 14.80 33.36 -20.46
C THR A 74 14.64 32.03 -19.74
N MET A 75 14.84 30.94 -20.47
CA MET A 75 14.79 29.58 -19.91
C MET A 75 16.20 29.15 -19.48
N PRO A 76 16.41 28.72 -18.22
CA PRO A 76 17.71 28.24 -17.77
C PRO A 76 18.10 26.94 -18.49
N GLU A 77 19.39 26.73 -18.71
CA GLU A 77 19.94 25.51 -19.32
C GLU A 77 19.68 24.26 -18.47
N HIS A 78 19.68 24.43 -17.15
CA HIS A 78 19.47 23.34 -16.20
C HIS A 78 18.04 23.33 -15.65
N LEU A 79 17.29 22.27 -15.99
CA LEU A 79 15.94 22.01 -15.46
C LEU A 79 15.93 20.71 -14.65
N THR A 80 15.46 20.79 -13.41
CA THR A 80 15.25 19.62 -12.55
C THR A 80 13.85 19.05 -12.78
N TRP A 81 13.77 17.75 -13.09
CA TRP A 81 12.52 17.06 -13.37
C TRP A 81 12.18 16.07 -12.26
N PHE A 82 11.13 16.38 -11.49
CA PHE A 82 10.61 15.53 -10.40
C PHE A 82 9.73 14.39 -10.97
N LYS A 83 10.40 13.39 -11.54
CA LYS A 83 9.76 12.19 -12.12
C LYS A 83 10.24 10.89 -11.50
N TRP A 84 11.49 10.89 -11.02
CA TRP A 84 12.16 9.68 -10.57
C TRP A 84 11.59 9.15 -9.26
N GLU A 85 11.10 10.04 -8.40
CA GLU A 85 10.44 9.69 -7.15
C GLU A 85 9.21 8.81 -7.42
N SER A 86 8.37 9.22 -8.37
CA SER A 86 7.20 8.45 -8.81
C SER A 86 7.60 7.12 -9.45
N TYR A 87 8.57 7.15 -10.38
CA TYR A 87 8.96 5.97 -11.15
C TYR A 87 9.62 4.92 -10.27
N ALA A 88 10.53 5.33 -9.40
CA ALA A 88 11.21 4.45 -8.46
C ALA A 88 10.24 3.88 -7.42
N THR A 89 9.27 4.68 -6.94
CA THR A 89 8.22 4.18 -6.02
C THR A 89 7.38 3.09 -6.68
N TRP A 90 6.95 3.30 -7.94
CA TRP A 90 6.14 2.30 -8.63
C TRP A 90 6.95 1.04 -8.95
N LEU A 91 8.19 1.17 -9.45
CA LEU A 91 9.05 0.03 -9.76
C LEU A 91 9.35 -0.81 -8.51
N SER A 92 9.72 -0.16 -7.41
CA SER A 92 9.98 -0.85 -6.14
C SER A 92 8.71 -1.44 -5.51
N GLY A 93 7.56 -0.77 -5.65
CA GLY A 93 6.27 -1.28 -5.17
C GLY A 93 5.77 -2.47 -5.98
N PHE A 94 5.95 -2.43 -7.30
CA PHE A 94 5.65 -3.55 -8.18
C PHE A 94 6.59 -4.73 -7.91
N ALA A 95 7.88 -4.48 -7.67
CA ALA A 95 8.81 -5.51 -7.22
C ALA A 95 8.37 -6.13 -5.88
N MET A 96 7.89 -5.33 -4.91
CA MET A 96 7.30 -5.85 -3.68
C MET A 96 6.06 -6.71 -3.91
N LEU A 97 5.19 -6.32 -4.84
CA LEU A 97 4.01 -7.10 -5.23
C LEU A 97 4.43 -8.46 -5.80
N CYS A 98 5.42 -8.48 -6.69
CA CYS A 98 5.97 -9.71 -7.26
C CYS A 98 6.60 -10.61 -6.19
N LEU A 99 7.43 -10.06 -5.30
CA LEU A 99 8.11 -10.83 -4.27
C LEU A 99 7.15 -11.37 -3.20
N VAL A 100 6.25 -10.54 -2.68
CA VAL A 100 5.42 -10.96 -1.53
C VAL A 100 4.13 -11.64 -1.99
N TYR A 101 3.42 -11.08 -2.95
CA TYR A 101 2.08 -11.55 -3.31
C TYR A 101 2.08 -12.52 -4.49
N TYR A 102 3.00 -12.40 -5.45
CA TYR A 102 3.05 -13.36 -6.56
C TYR A 102 3.93 -14.57 -6.21
N GLY A 103 5.09 -14.34 -5.60
CA GLY A 103 5.95 -15.41 -5.08
C GLY A 103 5.30 -16.22 -3.95
N GLY A 104 4.36 -15.63 -3.22
CA GLY A 104 3.57 -16.28 -2.15
C GLY A 104 2.07 -16.33 -2.44
N ALA A 105 1.67 -16.44 -3.71
CA ALA A 105 0.28 -16.28 -4.15
C ALA A 105 -0.71 -17.21 -3.44
N GLU A 106 -0.36 -18.47 -3.20
CA GLU A 106 -1.23 -19.41 -2.50
C GLU A 106 -1.56 -19.00 -1.07
N LEU A 107 -0.67 -18.25 -0.42
CA LEU A 107 -0.80 -17.85 0.99
C LEU A 107 -1.34 -16.42 1.14
N PHE A 108 -0.88 -15.49 0.30
CA PHE A 108 -1.16 -14.07 0.49
C PHE A 108 -2.20 -13.52 -0.49
N LEU A 109 -2.35 -14.12 -1.67
CA LEU A 109 -3.21 -13.59 -2.74
C LEU A 109 -4.55 -14.31 -2.83
N ILE A 110 -4.54 -15.65 -2.81
CA ILE A 110 -5.72 -16.49 -3.11
C ILE A 110 -6.49 -16.81 -1.83
N ASP A 111 -7.81 -16.63 -1.88
CA ASP A 111 -8.74 -17.22 -0.91
C ASP A 111 -9.63 -18.23 -1.62
N ARG A 112 -9.40 -19.52 -1.36
CA ARG A 112 -10.14 -20.61 -2.03
C ARG A 112 -11.61 -20.69 -1.61
N GLN A 113 -12.00 -20.07 -0.49
CA GLN A 113 -13.40 -20.00 -0.08
C GLN A 113 -14.16 -18.93 -0.87
N VAL A 114 -13.45 -17.89 -1.34
CA VAL A 114 -14.01 -16.83 -2.16
C VAL A 114 -14.02 -17.24 -3.64
N LEU A 115 -12.85 -17.62 -4.17
CA LEU A 115 -12.69 -18.03 -5.55
C LEU A 115 -11.52 -19.03 -5.68
N ASP A 116 -11.83 -20.30 -5.93
CA ASP A 116 -10.82 -21.35 -6.12
C ASP A 116 -10.23 -21.28 -7.54
N VAL A 117 -9.12 -20.55 -7.66
CA VAL A 117 -8.37 -20.39 -8.92
C VAL A 117 -6.89 -20.69 -8.73
N SER A 118 -6.22 -21.03 -9.83
CA SER A 118 -4.78 -21.22 -9.83
C SER A 118 -4.02 -19.91 -9.51
N ALA A 119 -2.80 -20.03 -8.99
CA ALA A 119 -1.93 -18.88 -8.75
C ALA A 119 -1.69 -18.04 -10.00
N LEU A 120 -1.49 -18.69 -11.16
CA LEU A 120 -1.30 -17.99 -12.43
C LEU A 120 -2.53 -17.16 -12.81
N THR A 121 -3.73 -17.72 -12.62
CA THR A 121 -4.99 -17.00 -12.89
C THR A 121 -5.15 -15.81 -11.95
N ALA A 122 -4.91 -15.97 -10.65
CA ALA A 122 -4.99 -14.88 -9.68
C ALA A 122 -3.99 -13.74 -9.99
N ILE A 123 -2.74 -14.09 -10.34
CA ILE A 123 -1.72 -13.13 -10.75
C ILE A 123 -2.13 -12.42 -12.04
N ALA A 124 -2.67 -13.14 -13.03
CA ALA A 124 -3.15 -12.56 -14.27
C ALA A 124 -4.30 -11.57 -14.03
N ILE A 125 -5.26 -11.90 -13.14
CA ILE A 125 -6.33 -10.98 -12.75
C ILE A 125 -5.74 -9.73 -12.08
N SER A 126 -4.76 -9.88 -11.18
CA SER A 126 -4.08 -8.75 -10.55
C SER A 126 -3.44 -7.82 -11.59
N LEU A 127 -2.58 -8.36 -12.45
CA LEU A 127 -1.90 -7.59 -13.51
C LEU A 127 -2.89 -6.93 -14.47
N ALA A 128 -3.91 -7.67 -14.91
CA ALA A 128 -4.96 -7.15 -15.78
C ALA A 128 -5.72 -6.00 -15.10
N SER A 129 -6.05 -6.13 -13.81
CA SER A 129 -6.76 -5.09 -13.07
C SER A 129 -5.96 -3.78 -12.97
N LEU A 130 -4.64 -3.86 -12.77
CA LEU A 130 -3.77 -2.68 -12.72
C LEU A 130 -3.67 -1.98 -14.09
N ALA A 131 -3.48 -2.77 -15.15
CA ALA A 131 -3.33 -2.25 -16.51
C ALA A 131 -4.65 -1.68 -17.07
N LEU A 132 -5.72 -2.48 -17.02
CA LEU A 132 -7.06 -2.06 -17.48
C LEU A 132 -7.59 -0.90 -16.64
N GLY A 133 -7.32 -0.90 -15.34
CA GLY A 133 -7.65 0.19 -14.44
C GLY A 133 -7.17 1.55 -14.93
N TRP A 134 -5.87 1.63 -15.26
CA TRP A 134 -5.30 2.87 -15.79
C TRP A 134 -5.87 3.24 -17.16
N ILE A 135 -6.02 2.27 -18.07
CA ILE A 135 -6.57 2.53 -19.41
C ILE A 135 -7.99 3.11 -19.31
N LEU A 136 -8.87 2.46 -18.54
CA LEU A 136 -10.24 2.91 -18.34
C LEU A 136 -10.29 4.30 -17.67
N TYR A 137 -9.47 4.51 -16.66
CA TYR A 137 -9.35 5.81 -16.00
C TYR A 137 -8.86 6.90 -16.97
N ASP A 138 -7.87 6.62 -17.82
CA ASP A 138 -7.33 7.59 -18.77
C ASP A 138 -8.38 7.95 -19.83
N LEU A 139 -9.05 6.94 -20.40
CA LEU A 139 -10.15 7.13 -21.34
C LEU A 139 -11.30 7.94 -20.73
N LEU A 140 -11.67 7.66 -19.48
CA LEU A 140 -12.74 8.39 -18.80
C LEU A 140 -12.41 9.86 -18.64
N CYS A 141 -11.17 10.19 -18.30
CA CYS A 141 -10.74 11.58 -18.15
C CYS A 141 -10.54 12.29 -19.50
N LYS A 142 -10.30 11.56 -20.59
CA LYS A 142 -10.29 12.11 -21.97
C LYS A 142 -11.71 12.27 -22.55
N SER A 143 -12.70 11.61 -21.97
CA SER A 143 -14.11 11.70 -22.37
C SER A 143 -14.73 13.08 -22.05
N PRO A 144 -15.94 13.41 -22.55
CA PRO A 144 -16.64 14.64 -22.20
C PRO A 144 -16.84 14.83 -20.68
N LEU A 145 -16.94 13.73 -19.93
CA LEU A 145 -17.06 13.78 -18.47
C LEU A 145 -15.81 14.35 -17.80
N GLY A 146 -14.65 14.20 -18.45
CA GLY A 146 -13.38 14.80 -18.04
C GLY A 146 -13.41 16.33 -17.93
N ARG A 147 -14.40 17.00 -18.55
CA ARG A 147 -14.57 18.45 -18.47
C ARG A 147 -15.26 18.91 -17.18
N ASN A 148 -15.96 18.01 -16.47
CA ASN A 148 -16.61 18.30 -15.20
C ASN A 148 -15.87 17.59 -14.06
N THR A 149 -15.05 18.34 -13.31
CA THR A 149 -14.25 17.79 -12.20
C THR A 149 -15.10 17.10 -11.15
N TRP A 150 -16.24 17.66 -10.76
CA TRP A 150 -17.09 17.07 -9.71
C TRP A 150 -17.74 15.77 -10.17
N GLY A 151 -18.33 15.77 -11.37
CA GLY A 151 -18.94 14.56 -11.94
C GLY A 151 -17.91 13.45 -12.13
N LEU A 152 -16.72 13.79 -12.61
CA LEU A 152 -15.61 12.85 -12.75
C LEU A 152 -15.17 12.27 -11.40
N MET A 153 -14.97 13.10 -10.38
CA MET A 153 -14.55 12.63 -9.05
C MET A 153 -15.57 11.70 -8.38
N ILE A 154 -16.87 11.99 -8.52
CA ILE A 154 -17.94 11.12 -8.00
C ILE A 154 -17.93 9.77 -8.72
N LEU A 155 -17.83 9.78 -10.05
CA LEU A 155 -17.77 8.53 -10.82
C LEU A 155 -16.52 7.72 -10.49
N LEU A 156 -15.34 8.37 -10.39
CA LEU A 156 -14.11 7.71 -9.99
C LEU A 156 -14.22 7.11 -8.59
N TYR A 157 -14.88 7.79 -7.65
CA TYR A 157 -15.15 7.23 -6.33
C TYR A 157 -16.03 5.98 -6.42
N ILE A 158 -17.12 6.02 -7.18
CA ILE A 158 -17.99 4.84 -7.39
C ILE A 158 -17.19 3.67 -8.00
N LEU A 159 -16.34 3.94 -8.99
CA LEU A 159 -15.47 2.93 -9.59
C LEU A 159 -14.45 2.36 -8.59
N LEU A 160 -13.87 3.18 -7.72
CA LEU A 160 -12.97 2.72 -6.67
C LEU A 160 -13.68 1.84 -5.65
N VAL A 161 -14.94 2.16 -5.28
CA VAL A 161 -15.77 1.32 -4.42
C VAL A 161 -16.10 -0.01 -5.12
N ALA A 162 -16.45 0.03 -6.40
CA ALA A 162 -16.70 -1.18 -7.20
C ALA A 162 -15.45 -2.05 -7.33
N MET A 163 -14.27 -1.45 -7.49
CA MET A 163 -12.99 -2.16 -7.49
C MET A 163 -12.66 -2.75 -6.12
N ALA A 164 -12.91 -2.01 -5.03
CA ALA A 164 -12.72 -2.50 -3.67
C ALA A 164 -13.59 -3.74 -3.42
N TRP A 165 -14.88 -3.68 -3.79
CA TRP A 165 -15.77 -4.83 -3.74
C TRP A 165 -15.27 -5.97 -4.65
N GLY A 166 -14.96 -5.68 -5.91
CA GLY A 166 -14.49 -6.68 -6.87
C GLY A 166 -13.24 -7.43 -6.40
N TYR A 167 -12.28 -6.75 -5.79
CA TYR A 167 -11.11 -7.41 -5.22
C TYR A 167 -11.45 -8.35 -4.05
N THR A 168 -12.47 -8.04 -3.24
CA THR A 168 -12.92 -8.93 -2.16
C THR A 168 -13.64 -10.18 -2.67
N GLN A 169 -14.07 -10.19 -3.94
CA GLN A 169 -14.67 -11.35 -4.60
C GLN A 169 -13.63 -12.25 -5.30
N VAL A 170 -12.35 -11.89 -5.24
CA VAL A 170 -11.28 -12.60 -5.97
C VAL A 170 -10.09 -12.92 -5.07
N PHE A 171 -9.70 -11.99 -4.21
CA PHE A 171 -8.51 -12.08 -3.38
C PHE A 171 -8.85 -12.17 -1.90
N THR A 172 -7.86 -12.58 -1.10
CA THR A 172 -7.95 -12.45 0.37
C THR A 172 -8.25 -10.99 0.75
N GLY A 173 -8.96 -10.76 1.87
CA GLY A 173 -9.25 -9.39 2.33
C GLY A 173 -7.98 -8.53 2.48
N ARG A 174 -6.88 -9.15 2.94
CA ARG A 174 -5.55 -8.52 3.01
C ARG A 174 -5.04 -8.10 1.63
N ALA A 175 -5.07 -9.01 0.66
CA ALA A 175 -4.67 -8.72 -0.71
C ALA A 175 -5.59 -7.68 -1.36
N ALA A 176 -6.90 -7.70 -1.09
CA ALA A 176 -7.84 -6.75 -1.66
C ALA A 176 -7.48 -5.30 -1.30
N PHE A 177 -7.16 -5.03 -0.04
CA PHE A 177 -6.72 -3.69 0.41
C PHE A 177 -5.40 -3.29 -0.26
N LEU A 178 -4.40 -4.17 -0.25
CA LEU A 178 -3.11 -3.89 -0.88
C LEU A 178 -3.26 -3.66 -2.39
N HIS A 179 -4.09 -4.44 -3.08
CA HIS A 179 -4.35 -4.29 -4.52
C HIS A 179 -5.13 -3.01 -4.83
N LEU A 180 -6.05 -2.59 -3.97
CA LEU A 180 -6.72 -1.29 -4.09
C LEU A 180 -5.74 -0.12 -3.96
N GLY A 181 -4.79 -0.23 -3.03
CA GLY A 181 -3.65 0.68 -2.93
C GLY A 181 -2.77 0.65 -4.18
N ALA A 182 -2.39 -0.53 -4.66
CA ALA A 182 -1.52 -0.72 -5.82
C ALA A 182 -2.16 -0.24 -7.12
N PHE A 183 -3.46 -0.47 -7.30
CA PHE A 183 -4.29 0.03 -8.39
C PHE A 183 -4.27 1.55 -8.43
N THR A 184 -4.57 2.16 -7.29
CA THR A 184 -4.62 3.62 -7.17
C THR A 184 -3.23 4.23 -7.37
N ALA A 185 -2.19 3.65 -6.78
CA ALA A 185 -0.80 4.07 -6.96
C ALA A 185 -0.30 3.89 -8.41
N THR A 186 -0.76 2.85 -9.11
CA THR A 186 -0.47 2.63 -10.53
C THR A 186 -1.08 3.73 -11.38
N ILE A 187 -2.36 4.08 -11.16
CA ILE A 187 -2.99 5.22 -11.82
C ILE A 187 -2.18 6.50 -11.56
N MET A 188 -1.77 6.74 -10.31
CA MET A 188 -1.02 7.93 -9.94
C MET A 188 0.35 8.00 -10.61
N SER A 189 1.10 6.90 -10.66
CA SER A 189 2.42 6.88 -11.30
C SER A 189 2.32 6.97 -12.82
N ALA A 190 1.33 6.28 -13.41
CA ALA A 190 1.06 6.33 -14.84
C ALA A 190 0.59 7.73 -15.29
N ASN A 191 -0.12 8.48 -14.43
CA ASN A 191 -0.40 9.90 -14.67
C ASN A 191 0.90 10.72 -14.82
N VAL A 192 1.90 10.46 -13.98
CA VAL A 192 3.20 11.14 -14.07
C VAL A 192 3.91 10.74 -15.37
N PHE A 193 4.00 9.43 -15.63
CA PHE A 193 4.79 8.88 -16.74
C PHE A 193 4.20 9.17 -18.12
N PHE A 194 2.90 8.92 -18.33
CA PHE A 194 2.27 9.00 -19.65
C PHE A 194 1.66 10.37 -19.96
N ILE A 195 1.33 11.17 -18.95
CA ILE A 195 0.57 12.43 -19.15
C ILE A 195 1.36 13.66 -18.71
N ILE A 196 1.75 13.74 -17.43
CA ILE A 196 2.33 14.97 -16.87
C ILE A 196 3.70 15.27 -17.49
N ILE A 197 4.65 14.32 -17.43
CA ILE A 197 6.01 14.55 -17.92
C ILE A 197 6.04 14.76 -19.46
N PRO A 198 5.33 13.97 -20.29
CA PRO A 198 5.29 14.21 -21.73
C PRO A 198 4.70 15.59 -22.08
N ASN A 199 3.59 15.99 -21.43
CA ASN A 199 2.99 17.30 -21.66
C ASN A 199 3.93 18.45 -21.26
N GLN A 200 4.63 18.32 -20.12
CA GLN A 200 5.62 19.31 -19.70
C GLN A 200 6.79 19.39 -20.67
N LYS A 201 7.26 18.26 -21.23
CA LYS A 201 8.32 18.26 -22.26
C LYS A 201 7.88 18.96 -23.54
N ILE A 202 6.63 18.76 -23.98
CA ILE A 202 6.09 19.46 -25.16
C ILE A 202 6.09 20.96 -24.91
N VAL A 203 5.59 21.39 -23.75
CA VAL A 203 5.58 22.81 -23.35
C VAL A 203 7.00 23.38 -23.35
N VAL A 204 7.96 22.71 -22.71
CA VAL A 204 9.37 23.15 -22.69
C VAL A 204 9.97 23.21 -24.09
N ALA A 205 9.69 22.25 -24.96
CA ALA A 205 10.19 22.22 -26.33
C ALA A 205 9.64 23.37 -27.20
N ASP A 206 8.35 23.70 -27.06
CA ASP A 206 7.77 24.87 -27.73
C ASP A 206 8.43 26.17 -27.27
N LEU A 207 8.72 26.27 -25.98
CA LEU A 207 9.36 27.44 -25.39
C LEU A 207 10.80 27.63 -25.85
N ILE A 208 11.59 26.56 -25.88
CA ILE A 208 12.96 26.58 -26.44
C ILE A 208 12.94 27.01 -27.92
N ALA A 209 11.90 26.62 -28.66
CA ALA A 209 11.73 26.97 -30.06
C ALA A 209 11.09 28.36 -30.31
N GLY A 210 10.84 29.15 -29.25
CA GLY A 210 10.22 30.48 -29.36
C GLY A 210 8.74 30.46 -29.77
N ARG A 211 8.05 29.32 -29.62
CA ARG A 211 6.61 29.18 -29.88
C ARG A 211 5.80 29.39 -28.60
N THR A 212 4.56 29.86 -28.75
CA THR A 212 3.59 29.91 -27.65
C THR A 212 3.04 28.51 -27.38
N PRO A 213 3.22 27.92 -26.18
CA PRO A 213 2.72 26.58 -25.87
C PRO A 213 1.20 26.54 -25.79
N ASP A 214 0.61 25.41 -26.20
CA ASP A 214 -0.83 25.16 -26.04
C ASP A 214 -1.19 25.04 -24.55
N PRO A 215 -2.04 25.95 -23.98
CA PRO A 215 -2.45 25.91 -22.58
C PRO A 215 -3.12 24.61 -22.15
N ARG A 216 -3.71 23.86 -23.09
CA ARG A 216 -4.38 22.59 -22.84
C ARG A 216 -3.49 21.57 -22.15
N TYR A 217 -2.19 21.52 -22.48
CA TYR A 217 -1.24 20.59 -21.86
C TYR A 217 -1.10 20.81 -20.35
N GLY A 218 -1.07 22.08 -19.93
CA GLY A 218 -1.04 22.45 -18.51
C GLY A 218 -2.34 22.09 -17.79
N VAL A 219 -3.50 22.30 -18.42
CA VAL A 219 -4.81 21.95 -17.85
C VAL A 219 -4.92 20.43 -17.63
N ILE A 220 -4.54 19.63 -18.63
CA ILE A 220 -4.55 18.16 -18.52
C ILE A 220 -3.62 17.70 -17.41
N ALA A 221 -2.38 18.21 -17.36
CA ALA A 221 -1.42 17.84 -16.32
C ALA A 221 -1.92 18.23 -14.91
N LYS A 222 -2.54 19.41 -14.77
CA LYS A 222 -3.11 19.88 -13.50
C LYS A 222 -4.26 19.01 -13.02
N GLN A 223 -5.15 18.55 -13.92
CA GLN A 223 -6.22 17.62 -13.54
C GLN A 223 -5.66 16.31 -12.97
N ARG A 224 -4.65 15.72 -13.62
CA ARG A 224 -4.02 14.48 -13.12
C ARG A 224 -3.32 14.68 -11.78
N SER A 225 -2.61 15.80 -11.62
CA SER A 225 -1.97 16.17 -10.36
C SER A 225 -3.01 16.34 -9.23
N LEU A 226 -4.17 16.94 -9.53
CA LEU A 226 -5.27 17.08 -8.56
C LEU A 226 -5.80 15.72 -8.10
N HIS A 227 -5.99 14.76 -9.01
CA HIS A 227 -6.41 13.41 -8.65
C HIS A 227 -5.36 12.73 -7.75
N ASN A 228 -4.08 12.78 -8.15
CA ASN A 228 -2.98 12.21 -7.35
C ASN A 228 -2.96 12.79 -5.92
N ASN A 229 -3.15 14.10 -5.79
CA ASN A 229 -3.19 14.79 -4.49
C ASN A 229 -4.27 14.21 -3.55
N TYR A 230 -5.50 14.01 -4.03
CA TYR A 230 -6.60 13.48 -3.21
C TYR A 230 -6.49 11.97 -2.96
N LEU A 231 -5.89 11.21 -3.88
CA LEU A 231 -5.71 9.75 -3.77
C LEU A 231 -4.53 9.34 -2.89
N THR A 232 -3.63 10.27 -2.55
CA THR A 232 -2.39 9.96 -1.82
C THR A 232 -2.64 9.38 -0.41
N LEU A 233 -3.48 10.02 0.41
CA LEU A 233 -3.71 9.55 1.79
C LEU A 233 -4.41 8.18 1.85
N PRO A 234 -5.43 7.91 1.02
CA PRO A 234 -6.00 6.56 0.93
C PRO A 234 -4.98 5.50 0.53
N VAL A 235 -4.11 5.78 -0.45
CA VAL A 235 -3.04 4.85 -0.85
C VAL A 235 -2.12 4.53 0.32
N ILE A 236 -1.69 5.53 1.08
CA ILE A 236 -0.84 5.31 2.26
C ILE A 236 -1.55 4.39 3.27
N PHE A 237 -2.83 4.64 3.55
CA PHE A 237 -3.62 3.78 4.43
C PHE A 237 -3.65 2.33 3.94
N PHE A 238 -3.96 2.11 2.66
CA PHE A 238 -4.03 0.75 2.09
C PHE A 238 -2.68 0.03 2.09
N MET A 239 -1.57 0.74 1.92
CA MET A 239 -0.25 0.14 2.02
C MET A 239 0.11 -0.25 3.46
N LEU A 240 -0.35 0.53 4.45
CA LEU A 240 -0.14 0.28 5.87
C LEU A 240 -1.14 -0.72 6.49
N SER A 241 -2.30 -0.92 5.88
CA SER A 241 -3.39 -1.71 6.45
C SER A 241 -3.02 -3.17 6.70
N ASN A 242 -1.99 -3.69 6.01
CA ASN A 242 -1.42 -5.01 6.26
C ASN A 242 -0.99 -5.26 7.71
N HIS A 243 -0.77 -4.20 8.49
CA HIS A 243 -0.40 -4.27 9.90
C HIS A 243 -1.61 -4.25 10.85
N TYR A 244 -2.83 -4.05 10.32
CA TYR A 244 -4.04 -3.84 11.11
C TYR A 244 -5.19 -4.71 10.55
N PRO A 245 -5.29 -5.99 10.95
CA PRO A 245 -6.31 -6.92 10.45
C PRO A 245 -7.75 -6.40 10.58
N LEU A 246 -8.07 -5.64 11.63
CA LEU A 246 -9.39 -5.03 11.84
C LEU A 246 -9.85 -4.15 10.65
N ALA A 247 -8.93 -3.62 9.85
CA ALA A 247 -9.28 -2.83 8.67
C ALA A 247 -9.75 -3.70 7.47
N PHE A 248 -9.22 -4.92 7.32
CA PHE A 248 -9.41 -5.71 6.09
C PHE A 248 -10.02 -7.11 6.30
N ALA A 249 -9.91 -7.67 7.50
CA ALA A 249 -10.39 -9.01 7.87
C ALA A 249 -11.82 -8.94 8.43
N THR A 250 -12.70 -8.27 7.70
CA THR A 250 -14.13 -8.11 8.04
C THR A 250 -14.98 -8.23 6.80
N ALA A 251 -16.24 -8.67 6.95
CA ALA A 251 -17.20 -8.69 5.84
C ALA A 251 -17.48 -7.29 5.25
N PHE A 252 -17.21 -6.23 6.03
CA PHE A 252 -17.40 -4.84 5.63
C PHE A 252 -16.13 -4.18 5.08
N ASN A 253 -15.08 -4.95 4.78
CA ASN A 253 -13.79 -4.45 4.32
C ASN A 253 -13.90 -3.48 3.12
N TRP A 254 -14.72 -3.76 2.10
CA TRP A 254 -14.91 -2.87 0.96
C TRP A 254 -15.62 -1.55 1.34
N ILE A 255 -16.49 -1.57 2.35
CA ILE A 255 -17.11 -0.35 2.90
C ILE A 255 -16.07 0.45 3.67
N ILE A 256 -15.24 -0.21 4.49
CA ILE A 256 -14.12 0.43 5.19
C ILE A 256 -13.20 1.11 4.18
N ALA A 257 -12.84 0.43 3.09
CA ALA A 257 -12.07 1.01 1.99
C ALA A 257 -12.73 2.27 1.39
N ALA A 258 -14.05 2.24 1.16
CA ALA A 258 -14.79 3.40 0.68
C ALA A 258 -14.72 4.60 1.67
N LEU A 259 -14.89 4.34 2.96
CA LEU A 259 -14.80 5.37 4.01
C LEU A 259 -13.38 5.95 4.14
N VAL A 260 -12.34 5.12 3.98
CA VAL A 260 -10.94 5.56 3.95
C VAL A 260 -10.68 6.54 2.80
N PHE A 261 -11.25 6.30 1.62
CA PHE A 261 -11.17 7.28 0.52
C PHE A 261 -11.79 8.63 0.92
N LEU A 262 -12.97 8.63 1.55
CA LEU A 262 -13.63 9.85 2.03
C LEU A 262 -12.83 10.55 3.14
N MET A 263 -12.19 9.80 4.04
CA MET A 263 -11.28 10.35 5.04
C MET A 263 -10.09 11.04 4.37
N GLY A 264 -9.46 10.39 3.39
CA GLY A 264 -8.38 10.99 2.63
C GLY A 264 -8.79 12.29 1.94
N VAL A 265 -10.00 12.31 1.36
CA VAL A 265 -10.56 13.52 0.71
C VAL A 265 -10.78 14.65 1.71
N THR A 266 -11.43 14.37 2.84
CA THR A 266 -11.73 15.39 3.87
C THR A 266 -10.45 15.97 4.48
N ILE A 267 -9.46 15.12 4.79
CA ILE A 267 -8.16 15.56 5.31
C ILE A 267 -7.41 16.41 4.26
N ARG A 268 -7.29 15.93 3.01
CA ARG A 268 -6.63 16.71 1.94
C ARG A 268 -7.36 18.00 1.63
N HIS A 269 -8.69 18.02 1.73
CA HIS A 269 -9.47 19.23 1.52
C HIS A 269 -9.12 20.31 2.56
N TRP A 270 -8.92 19.93 3.82
CA TRP A 270 -8.47 20.85 4.86
C TRP A 270 -7.12 21.48 4.54
N PHE A 271 -6.12 20.65 4.21
CA PHE A 271 -4.78 21.12 3.85
C PHE A 271 -4.82 22.00 2.60
N ASN A 272 -5.47 21.55 1.53
CA ASN A 272 -5.55 22.29 0.27
C ASN A 272 -6.21 23.67 0.46
N THR A 273 -7.30 23.74 1.23
CA THR A 273 -8.01 25.00 1.48
C THR A 273 -7.18 25.97 2.33
N THR A 274 -6.47 25.44 3.32
CA THR A 274 -5.59 26.21 4.20
C THR A 274 -4.37 26.73 3.45
N HIS A 275 -3.70 25.89 2.64
CA HIS A 275 -2.59 26.31 1.79
C HIS A 275 -3.02 27.37 0.77
N ALA A 276 -4.23 27.25 0.22
CA ALA A 276 -4.83 28.23 -0.67
C ALA A 276 -5.29 29.53 0.03
N ARG A 277 -5.12 29.63 1.36
CA ARG A 277 -5.52 30.78 2.18
C ARG A 277 -7.01 31.13 2.06
N LYS A 278 -7.85 30.13 1.78
CA LYS A 278 -9.32 30.26 1.66
C LYS A 278 -10.06 30.07 2.99
N GLY A 279 -9.32 30.04 4.10
CA GLY A 279 -9.83 29.80 5.45
C GLY A 279 -9.49 28.42 5.99
N ARG A 280 -10.10 28.07 7.12
CA ARG A 280 -9.87 26.81 7.86
C ARG A 280 -11.19 26.03 7.91
N PRO A 281 -11.42 25.06 7.00
CA PRO A 281 -12.69 24.34 6.92
C PRO A 281 -12.82 23.32 8.06
N THR A 282 -13.11 23.78 9.28
CA THR A 282 -13.13 22.95 10.50
C THR A 282 -14.14 21.80 10.46
N TRP A 283 -15.19 21.90 9.63
CA TRP A 283 -16.16 20.80 9.40
C TRP A 283 -15.48 19.50 8.92
N THR A 284 -14.35 19.60 8.22
CA THR A 284 -13.60 18.44 7.74
C THR A 284 -13.12 17.56 8.89
N TRP A 285 -12.74 18.15 10.03
CA TRP A 285 -12.34 17.40 11.23
C TRP A 285 -13.50 16.57 11.76
N LEU A 286 -14.68 17.18 11.93
CA LEU A 286 -15.87 16.48 12.38
C LEU A 286 -16.24 15.34 11.41
N ALA A 287 -16.23 15.61 10.10
CA ALA A 287 -16.50 14.60 9.09
C ALA A 287 -15.50 13.44 9.15
N THR A 288 -14.19 13.72 9.21
CA THR A 288 -13.16 12.69 9.34
C THR A 288 -13.32 11.88 10.62
N THR A 289 -13.62 12.52 11.77
CA THR A 289 -13.85 11.82 13.04
C THR A 289 -15.06 10.90 12.97
N ILE A 290 -16.17 11.35 12.38
CA ILE A 290 -17.37 10.51 12.19
C ILE A 290 -17.04 9.31 11.30
N LEU A 291 -16.36 9.53 10.17
CA LEU A 291 -15.93 8.45 9.26
C LEU A 291 -15.03 7.44 9.99
N PHE A 292 -14.11 7.91 10.83
CA PHE A 292 -13.23 7.06 11.61
C PHE A 292 -13.99 6.23 12.65
N ILE A 293 -14.94 6.82 13.37
CA ILE A 293 -15.82 6.11 14.31
C ILE A 293 -16.64 5.03 13.58
N LEU A 294 -17.17 5.33 12.40
CA LEU A 294 -17.89 4.36 11.57
C LEU A 294 -16.99 3.19 11.14
N ILE A 295 -15.73 3.46 10.78
CA ILE A 295 -14.75 2.40 10.48
C ILE A 295 -14.50 1.52 11.71
N ILE A 296 -14.29 2.12 12.90
CA ILE A 296 -14.09 1.37 14.15
C ILE A 296 -15.31 0.47 14.42
N TRP A 297 -16.52 1.02 14.28
CA TRP A 297 -17.74 0.26 14.46
C TRP A 297 -17.84 -0.91 13.46
N LEU A 298 -17.65 -0.67 12.16
CA LEU A 298 -17.64 -1.73 11.13
C LEU A 298 -16.53 -2.77 11.34
N SER A 299 -15.42 -2.39 11.99
CA SER A 299 -14.30 -3.29 12.25
C SER A 299 -14.53 -4.28 13.39
N THR A 300 -15.47 -3.97 14.29
CA THR A 300 -15.72 -4.73 15.53
C THR A 300 -17.01 -5.56 15.49
N VAL A 301 -17.97 -5.14 14.67
CA VAL A 301 -19.29 -5.79 14.51
C VAL A 301 -19.27 -7.23 13.93
N PRO A 302 -18.37 -7.63 13.02
CA PRO A 302 -18.37 -8.98 12.46
C PRO A 302 -18.19 -10.08 13.52
N LYS A 303 -17.31 -9.89 14.53
CA LYS A 303 -17.11 -10.90 15.59
C LYS A 303 -18.38 -11.18 16.42
N VAL A 304 -19.30 -10.23 16.51
CA VAL A 304 -20.55 -10.36 17.28
C VAL A 304 -21.69 -10.95 16.43
N LEU A 305 -21.61 -10.85 15.10
CA LEU A 305 -22.70 -11.22 14.19
C LEU A 305 -22.44 -12.47 13.34
N THR A 306 -21.18 -12.80 13.00
CA THR A 306 -20.89 -13.87 12.01
C THR A 306 -20.39 -15.17 12.63
N GLY A 307 -19.99 -15.19 13.91
CA GLY A 307 -19.62 -16.43 14.62
C GLY A 307 -18.52 -17.26 13.93
N GLU A 308 -17.64 -16.63 13.14
CA GLU A 308 -16.63 -17.35 12.35
C GLU A 308 -15.56 -17.98 13.24
N THR A 309 -15.66 -19.30 13.40
CA THR A 309 -14.58 -20.16 13.94
C THR A 309 -13.60 -20.49 12.82
N ALA A 310 -12.35 -20.07 12.98
CA ALA A 310 -11.26 -20.39 12.07
C ALA A 310 -10.87 -21.88 12.16
N GLY A 311 -11.56 -22.72 11.40
CA GLY A 311 -11.35 -24.17 11.33
C GLY A 311 -11.15 -24.66 9.90
N ALA A 312 -10.27 -24.04 9.12
CA ALA A 312 -9.95 -24.53 7.78
C ALA A 312 -8.90 -25.66 7.85
N ALA A 313 -9.20 -26.79 7.21
CA ALA A 313 -8.26 -27.90 7.04
C ALA A 313 -6.99 -27.45 6.27
N PRO A 314 -5.81 -28.00 6.58
CA PRO A 314 -4.57 -27.58 5.94
C PRO A 314 -4.57 -27.89 4.43
N ALA A 315 -4.17 -26.90 3.63
CA ALA A 315 -3.82 -27.11 2.22
C ALA A 315 -2.72 -28.20 2.09
N PRO A 316 -2.64 -28.94 0.97
CA PRO A 316 -1.71 -30.07 0.79
C PRO A 316 -0.24 -29.72 1.09
N VAL A 317 0.16 -28.47 0.83
CA VAL A 317 1.52 -27.96 1.09
C VAL A 317 1.92 -28.00 2.56
N PHE A 318 0.94 -27.97 3.49
CA PHE A 318 1.19 -27.98 4.94
C PHE A 318 1.21 -29.40 5.52
N GLN A 319 0.62 -30.37 4.81
CA GLN A 319 0.66 -31.77 5.24
C GLN A 319 2.10 -32.29 5.33
N LYS A 320 3.00 -31.84 4.44
CA LYS A 320 4.41 -32.25 4.48
C LYS A 320 5.12 -31.88 5.79
N PHE A 321 4.77 -30.73 6.37
CA PHE A 321 5.34 -30.26 7.63
C PHE A 321 4.77 -31.02 8.82
N ALA A 322 3.47 -31.34 8.78
CA ALA A 322 2.81 -32.17 9.78
C ALA A 322 3.26 -33.65 9.73
N SER A 323 3.67 -34.14 8.56
CA SER A 323 4.12 -35.53 8.36
C SER A 323 5.62 -35.73 8.54
N ASP A 324 6.39 -34.66 8.77
CA ASP A 324 7.85 -34.77 8.96
C ASP A 324 8.20 -35.49 10.27
N ALA A 325 9.26 -36.28 10.26
CA ALA A 325 9.67 -37.09 11.41
C ALA A 325 9.98 -36.26 12.67
N HIS A 326 10.41 -35.01 12.52
CA HIS A 326 10.69 -34.12 13.64
C HIS A 326 9.42 -33.46 14.22
N PHE A 327 8.29 -33.53 13.51
CA PHE A 327 7.08 -32.80 13.86
C PHE A 327 6.54 -33.09 15.28
N PRO A 328 6.51 -34.34 15.78
CA PRO A 328 6.05 -34.60 17.15
C PRO A 328 6.86 -33.84 18.20
N ALA A 329 8.18 -33.83 18.08
CA ALA A 329 9.06 -33.11 19.00
C ALA A 329 8.91 -31.59 18.83
N VAL A 330 8.74 -31.10 17.59
CA VAL A 330 8.44 -29.68 17.34
C VAL A 330 7.11 -29.26 17.97
N ARG A 331 6.07 -30.07 17.84
CA ARG A 331 4.76 -29.81 18.46
C ARG A 331 4.89 -29.62 19.96
N ASP A 332 5.69 -30.46 20.62
CA ASP A 332 5.91 -30.37 22.07
C ASP A 332 6.66 -29.08 22.44
N VAL A 333 7.67 -28.68 21.66
CA VAL A 333 8.37 -27.39 21.84
C VAL A 333 7.44 -26.21 21.62
N VAL A 334 6.66 -26.21 20.54
CA VAL A 334 5.75 -25.09 20.23
C VAL A 334 4.64 -24.99 21.27
N SER A 335 4.09 -26.13 21.70
CA SER A 335 3.04 -26.18 22.74
C SER A 335 3.55 -25.66 24.08
N SER A 336 4.79 -25.99 24.46
CA SER A 336 5.39 -25.57 25.73
C SER A 336 5.95 -24.14 25.72
N ARG A 337 6.45 -23.67 24.58
CA ARG A 337 7.19 -22.39 24.49
C ARG A 337 6.39 -21.26 23.85
N CYS A 338 5.42 -21.56 22.99
CA CYS A 338 4.77 -20.56 22.15
C CYS A 338 3.27 -20.42 22.48
N SER A 339 2.58 -21.52 22.80
CA SER A 339 1.12 -21.51 22.95
C SER A 339 0.62 -20.70 24.14
N MET A 340 1.46 -20.35 25.12
CA MET A 340 1.06 -19.42 26.19
C MET A 340 0.59 -18.04 25.65
N CYS A 341 1.20 -17.58 24.56
CA CYS A 341 0.83 -16.34 23.88
C CYS A 341 0.09 -16.58 22.56
N HIS A 342 0.33 -17.73 21.92
CA HIS A 342 -0.18 -18.08 20.60
C HIS A 342 -1.19 -19.23 20.68
N ALA A 343 -2.24 -19.08 21.49
CA ALA A 343 -3.39 -19.99 21.53
C ALA A 343 -4.69 -19.23 21.24
N ALA A 344 -5.78 -19.94 20.94
CA ALA A 344 -7.11 -19.35 20.78
C ALA A 344 -7.50 -18.52 22.02
N GLU A 345 -7.14 -19.02 23.21
CA GLU A 345 -7.23 -18.32 24.49
C GLU A 345 -5.83 -18.21 25.12
N PRO A 346 -5.11 -17.08 24.92
CA PRO A 346 -3.81 -16.87 25.53
C PRO A 346 -3.90 -16.83 27.06
N VAL A 347 -2.90 -17.41 27.73
CA VAL A 347 -2.82 -17.47 29.20
C VAL A 347 -1.83 -16.45 29.79
N TRP A 348 -1.20 -15.63 28.93
CA TRP A 348 -0.31 -14.56 29.36
C TRP A 348 -1.10 -13.31 29.79
N GLU A 349 -0.78 -12.76 30.96
CA GLU A 349 -1.46 -11.58 31.50
C GLU A 349 -1.37 -10.38 30.55
N GLY A 350 -2.52 -9.76 30.23
CA GLY A 350 -2.63 -8.64 29.30
C GLY A 350 -2.77 -9.01 27.82
N LEU A 351 -2.72 -10.31 27.46
CA LEU A 351 -3.07 -10.77 26.11
C LEU A 351 -4.50 -11.31 26.08
N HIS A 352 -5.38 -10.62 25.36
CA HIS A 352 -6.77 -11.03 25.14
C HIS A 352 -6.97 -11.88 23.88
N ALA A 353 -5.98 -11.90 22.99
CA ALA A 353 -5.97 -12.70 21.76
C ALA A 353 -4.51 -12.91 21.32
N ALA A 354 -4.27 -13.96 20.54
CA ALA A 354 -2.93 -14.27 20.07
C ALA A 354 -2.34 -13.09 19.26
N PRO A 355 -1.07 -12.69 19.49
CA PRO A 355 -0.45 -11.61 18.73
C PRO A 355 -0.47 -11.89 17.23
N ARG A 356 -0.93 -10.90 16.44
CA ARG A 356 -1.10 -11.00 14.98
C ARG A 356 -2.02 -12.14 14.53
N ASP A 357 -2.90 -12.62 15.41
CA ASP A 357 -3.82 -13.73 15.15
C ASP A 357 -3.11 -15.05 14.78
N VAL A 358 -1.84 -15.20 15.21
CA VAL A 358 -1.06 -16.43 15.02
C VAL A 358 -1.38 -17.38 16.16
N VAL A 359 -2.20 -18.38 15.87
CA VAL A 359 -2.60 -19.42 16.82
C VAL A 359 -1.80 -20.70 16.51
N LEU A 360 -1.22 -21.32 17.53
CA LEU A 360 -0.27 -22.44 17.45
C LEU A 360 -0.64 -23.57 18.44
N ASP A 361 -1.93 -23.75 18.72
CA ASP A 361 -2.47 -24.72 19.67
C ASP A 361 -2.96 -26.04 19.02
N SER A 362 -2.75 -26.20 17.71
CA SER A 362 -3.08 -27.42 16.98
C SER A 362 -2.03 -27.77 15.94
N ASP A 363 -1.89 -29.05 15.64
CA ASP A 363 -0.91 -29.57 14.67
C ASP A 363 -1.03 -28.90 13.30
N ALA A 364 -2.26 -28.71 12.82
CA ALA A 364 -2.53 -28.03 11.55
C ALA A 364 -2.08 -26.57 11.56
N ALA A 365 -2.25 -25.87 12.69
CA ALA A 365 -1.85 -24.48 12.83
C ALA A 365 -0.32 -24.34 12.94
N ILE A 366 0.34 -25.23 13.68
CA ILE A 366 1.81 -25.28 13.75
C ILE A 366 2.40 -25.52 12.36
N ALA A 367 1.86 -26.49 11.61
CA ALA A 367 2.31 -26.78 10.24
C ALA A 367 2.06 -25.61 9.27
N ARG A 368 0.93 -24.90 9.42
CA ARG A 368 0.62 -23.70 8.63
C ARG A 368 1.63 -22.57 8.86
N HIS A 369 2.14 -22.45 10.07
CA HIS A 369 3.09 -21.42 10.49
C HIS A 369 4.55 -21.90 10.52
N ALA A 370 4.88 -23.00 9.85
CA ALA A 370 6.22 -23.60 9.88
C ALA A 370 7.32 -22.61 9.46
N ARG A 371 7.06 -21.79 8.43
CA ARG A 371 8.00 -20.77 7.94
C ARG A 371 8.21 -19.66 8.96
N GLU A 372 7.14 -19.18 9.59
CA GLU A 372 7.21 -18.16 10.64
C GLU A 372 7.96 -18.68 11.86
N ILE A 373 7.67 -19.91 12.31
CA ILE A 373 8.36 -20.55 13.44
C ILE A 373 9.85 -20.69 13.15
N TYR A 374 10.21 -21.16 11.95
CA TYR A 374 11.60 -21.26 11.51
C TYR A 374 12.32 -19.91 11.52
N LEU A 375 11.74 -18.87 10.94
CA LEU A 375 12.38 -17.55 10.87
C LEU A 375 12.45 -16.86 12.22
N GLN A 376 11.36 -16.86 13.00
CA GLN A 376 11.22 -16.09 14.24
C GLN A 376 11.85 -16.81 15.44
N ALA A 377 11.60 -18.11 15.60
CA ALA A 377 12.07 -18.88 16.74
C ALA A 377 13.36 -19.65 16.43
N ALA A 378 13.50 -20.28 15.27
CA ALA A 378 14.69 -21.08 15.01
C ALA A 378 15.92 -20.21 14.62
N ARG A 379 15.77 -19.31 13.63
CA ARG A 379 16.90 -18.58 13.02
C ARG A 379 17.24 -17.24 13.65
N SER A 380 16.26 -16.37 13.87
CA SER A 380 16.51 -14.99 14.35
C SER A 380 16.50 -14.84 15.87
N HIS A 381 15.98 -15.86 16.57
CA HIS A 381 15.72 -15.83 18.01
C HIS A 381 14.80 -14.67 18.47
N ALA A 382 14.08 -14.04 17.54
CA ALA A 382 13.16 -12.93 17.82
C ALA A 382 11.93 -13.37 18.63
N MET A 383 11.56 -14.64 18.51
CA MET A 383 10.51 -15.27 19.30
C MET A 383 11.07 -16.38 20.20
N PRO A 384 10.52 -16.51 21.42
CA PRO A 384 9.72 -15.51 22.13
C PRO A 384 10.51 -14.22 22.36
N PRO A 385 9.86 -13.04 22.47
CA PRO A 385 10.57 -11.77 22.69
C PRO A 385 11.42 -11.87 23.96
N GLY A 386 12.71 -11.53 23.88
CA GLY A 386 13.62 -11.67 25.02
C GLY A 386 13.81 -13.10 25.54
N ASN A 387 13.42 -14.11 24.76
CA ASN A 387 13.39 -15.52 25.16
C ASN A 387 12.58 -15.80 26.44
N LEU A 388 11.46 -15.10 26.63
CA LEU A 388 10.62 -15.18 27.83
C LEU A 388 10.26 -16.60 28.30
N THR A 389 10.03 -17.54 27.39
CA THR A 389 9.68 -18.94 27.73
C THR A 389 10.89 -19.89 27.71
N GLY A 390 12.10 -19.36 27.52
CA GLY A 390 13.34 -20.12 27.66
C GLY A 390 13.57 -21.17 26.58
N VAL A 391 13.36 -20.84 25.30
CA VAL A 391 13.69 -21.74 24.19
C VAL A 391 15.20 -21.95 24.14
N THR A 392 15.60 -23.20 24.31
CA THR A 392 16.99 -23.67 24.37
C THR A 392 17.63 -23.76 22.98
N PRO A 393 18.96 -23.76 22.88
CA PRO A 393 19.66 -23.96 21.61
C PRO A 393 19.26 -25.25 20.89
N ASP A 394 19.10 -26.35 21.62
CA ASP A 394 18.73 -27.66 21.05
C ASP A 394 17.32 -27.65 20.49
N GLU A 395 16.37 -27.01 21.19
CA GLU A 395 15.01 -26.81 20.68
C GLU A 395 15.01 -25.95 19.40
N ARG A 396 15.85 -24.90 19.32
CA ARG A 396 15.99 -24.10 18.09
C ARG A 396 16.62 -24.89 16.94
N GLN A 397 17.56 -25.77 17.24
CA GLN A 397 18.15 -26.67 16.26
C GLN A 397 17.12 -27.69 15.76
N LEU A 398 16.27 -28.22 16.63
CA LEU A 398 15.15 -29.08 16.27
C LEU A 398 14.16 -28.36 15.34
N LEU A 399 13.76 -27.13 15.67
CA LEU A 399 12.88 -26.31 14.82
C LEU A 399 13.53 -26.03 13.45
N THR A 400 14.85 -25.83 13.41
CA THR A 400 15.63 -25.68 12.16
C THR A 400 15.60 -26.97 11.34
N ALA A 401 15.93 -28.10 11.97
CA ALA A 401 16.00 -29.40 11.32
C ALA A 401 14.66 -29.80 10.71
N TRP A 402 13.56 -29.62 11.44
CA TRP A 402 12.20 -29.89 10.97
C TRP A 402 11.84 -29.12 9.71
N TYR A 403 12.07 -27.80 9.70
CA TYR A 403 11.73 -26.98 8.55
C TYR A 403 12.59 -27.35 7.33
N GLU A 404 13.89 -27.58 7.54
CA GLU A 404 14.82 -27.91 6.46
C GLU A 404 14.59 -29.31 5.89
N SER A 405 14.30 -30.30 6.72
CA SER A 405 13.96 -31.66 6.28
C SER A 405 12.67 -31.66 5.47
N ALA A 406 11.61 -31.02 5.97
CA ALA A 406 10.32 -30.95 5.29
C ALA A 406 10.36 -30.21 3.94
N VAL A 407 11.26 -29.24 3.77
CA VAL A 407 11.46 -28.55 2.49
C VAL A 407 12.31 -29.39 1.53
N SER A 408 13.34 -30.09 2.02
CA SER A 408 14.24 -30.93 1.21
C SER A 408 13.59 -32.19 0.63
N GLN A 409 12.66 -32.83 1.35
CA GLN A 409 11.96 -34.04 0.89
C GLN A 409 11.04 -33.80 -0.34
N GLY A 410 10.71 -32.55 -0.65
CA GLY A 410 9.88 -32.19 -1.81
C GLY A 410 10.63 -32.17 -3.16
N ASP A 411 11.96 -32.11 -3.15
CA ASP A 411 12.80 -32.01 -4.36
C ASP A 411 13.25 -33.38 -4.91
N ALA A 412 12.94 -34.47 -4.20
CA ALA A 412 13.36 -35.83 -4.55
C ALA A 412 12.28 -36.65 -5.31
N ARG A 413 11.23 -36.01 -5.84
CA ARG A 413 10.16 -36.66 -6.62
C ARG A 413 9.94 -36.02 -7.98
#